data_AF-A0A1H9JX24-F1
#
_entry.id   AF-A0A1H9JX24-F1
#
_cell.length_a   1.000
_cell.length_b   1.000
_cell.length_c   1.000
_cell.angle_alpha   90.00
_cell.angle_beta   90.00
_cell.angle_gamma   90.00
#
_symmetry.space_group_name_H-M   'P 1'
#
loop_
_entity.id
_entity.type
_entity.pdbx_description
1 polymer ?
#
loop_
_entity_poly.entity_id
_entity_poly.type
_entity_poly.pdbx_seq_one_letter_code
_entity_poly.pdbx_strand_id
1 'polypeptide(L)'
;MSNRIRSSRRTVLQTVGVLGSIGVAAVSTAVARIDETDRDDDPSLAPSSSGTDDPPTEASRYIGVVDRIVDGQHVVLLLEDCETVVDQLVVPVTRFDGIAEGDILLAVVRNDELLTYQRLPEKPTDCPLSGTE
;
A
#
# COMPACT_ATOMS: atom_id res chain seq x y z
N MET A 1 38.32 18.47 4.09
CA MET A 1 37.93 19.65 4.88
C MET A 1 36.45 19.89 4.66
N SER A 2 35.68 19.85 5.75
CA SER A 2 34.22 19.76 5.77
C SER A 2 33.56 21.09 5.46
N ASN A 3 32.72 21.16 4.44
CA ASN A 3 31.80 22.28 4.27
C ASN A 3 30.36 21.76 4.42
N ARG A 4 29.88 21.70 5.66
CA ARG A 4 28.47 21.40 5.97
C ARG A 4 27.73 22.71 6.13
N ILE A 5 26.96 23.09 5.10
CA ILE A 5 26.02 24.19 5.19
C ILE A 5 24.86 23.72 6.07
N ARG A 6 24.91 24.07 7.36
CA ARG A 6 23.76 23.99 8.28
C ARG A 6 22.72 25.00 7.81
N SER A 7 21.76 24.57 6.99
CA SER A 7 20.55 25.36 6.77
C SER A 7 19.60 25.13 7.95
N SER A 8 19.70 26.03 8.94
CA SER A 8 18.71 26.19 10.00
C SER A 8 17.57 27.05 9.44
N ARG A 9 16.38 26.46 9.31
CA ARG A 9 15.13 27.21 9.08
C ARG A 9 14.06 26.70 10.03
N ARG A 10 14.00 27.35 11.19
CA ARG A 10 12.85 27.41 12.10
C ARG A 10 11.59 27.75 11.29
N THR A 11 10.48 27.03 11.49
CA THR A 11 9.12 27.60 11.39
C THR A 11 8.11 26.76 12.20
N VAL A 12 7.73 27.35 13.35
CA VAL A 12 6.43 27.43 14.03
C VAL A 12 5.53 26.20 14.12
N LEU A 13 5.43 25.68 15.35
CA LEU A 13 4.35 24.81 15.84
C LEU A 13 3.00 25.54 15.77
N GLN A 14 2.04 24.99 15.03
CA GLN A 14 0.64 25.39 15.17
C GLN A 14 -0.17 24.18 15.66
N THR A 15 -0.45 24.19 16.96
CA THR A 15 -1.26 23.22 17.68
C THR A 15 -2.72 23.61 17.53
N VAL A 16 -3.54 22.76 16.90
CA VAL A 16 -5.00 22.78 17.08
C VAL A 16 -5.45 21.33 17.22
N GLY A 17 -5.82 20.96 18.45
CA GLY A 17 -6.43 19.68 18.75
C GLY A 17 -7.93 19.71 18.54
N VAL A 18 -8.48 18.58 18.12
CA VAL A 18 -9.89 18.24 18.31
C VAL A 18 -9.96 16.79 18.79
N LEU A 19 -10.55 16.62 19.97
CA LEU A 19 -10.88 15.34 20.60
C LEU A 19 -12.07 14.70 19.87
N GLY A 20 -11.92 13.44 19.44
CA GLY A 20 -13.00 12.63 18.89
C GLY A 20 -12.96 11.22 19.48
N SER A 21 -13.87 10.94 20.40
CA SER A 21 -13.97 9.74 21.22
C SER A 21 -14.61 8.54 20.52
N ILE A 22 -13.96 7.37 20.70
CA ILE A 22 -14.47 6.02 21.03
C ILE A 22 -15.66 5.45 20.23
N GLY A 23 -15.42 4.29 19.61
CA GLY A 23 -16.43 3.28 19.32
C GLY A 23 -15.80 1.92 19.03
N VAL A 24 -15.60 1.09 20.06
CA VAL A 24 -15.22 -0.32 19.89
C VAL A 24 -16.51 -1.12 19.78
N ALA A 25 -16.82 -1.62 18.58
CA ALA A 25 -17.86 -2.62 18.43
C ALA A 25 -17.23 -4.01 18.57
N ALA A 26 -17.33 -4.59 19.76
CA ALA A 26 -17.08 -6.02 19.97
C ALA A 26 -18.27 -6.81 19.42
N VAL A 27 -18.07 -7.52 18.32
CA VAL A 27 -19.08 -8.46 17.81
C VAL A 27 -18.85 -9.81 18.49
N SER A 28 -19.70 -10.14 19.46
CA SER A 28 -19.85 -11.50 19.97
C SER A 28 -20.86 -12.25 19.09
N THR A 29 -20.41 -13.20 18.28
CA THR A 29 -21.30 -14.16 17.65
C THR A 29 -21.52 -15.34 18.59
N ALA A 30 -22.74 -15.47 19.12
CA ALA A 30 -23.16 -16.66 19.84
C ALA A 30 -23.40 -17.80 18.84
N VAL A 31 -22.63 -18.88 18.94
CA VAL A 31 -22.94 -20.14 18.27
C VAL A 31 -24.00 -20.86 19.09
N ALA A 32 -25.25 -20.76 18.67
CA ALA A 32 -26.30 -21.69 19.09
C ALA A 32 -26.26 -22.89 18.14
N ARG A 33 -25.69 -24.00 18.62
CA ARG A 33 -25.98 -25.31 18.03
C ARG A 33 -27.28 -25.79 18.65
N ILE A 34 -28.31 -25.95 17.83
CA ILE A 34 -29.44 -26.82 18.13
C ILE A 34 -29.66 -27.62 16.85
N ASP A 35 -29.09 -28.82 16.89
CA ASP A 35 -29.33 -29.94 16.02
C ASP A 35 -30.61 -30.63 16.51
N GLU A 36 -31.51 -30.96 15.57
CA GLU A 36 -32.55 -32.00 15.59
C GLU A 36 -33.71 -31.53 14.70
N THR A 37 -33.68 -31.86 13.40
CA THR A 37 -34.20 -33.10 12.82
C THR A 37 -35.72 -33.10 12.78
N ASP A 38 -36.28 -32.76 11.62
CA ASP A 38 -37.26 -33.59 10.90
C ASP A 38 -37.66 -32.88 9.60
N ARG A 39 -37.24 -33.42 8.44
CA ARG A 39 -38.01 -33.55 7.20
C ARG A 39 -37.11 -33.94 6.03
N ASP A 40 -37.41 -35.12 5.50
CA ASP A 40 -36.84 -35.74 4.32
C ASP A 40 -37.02 -34.89 3.04
N ASP A 41 -36.01 -35.01 2.16
CA ASP A 41 -36.00 -34.72 0.70
C ASP A 41 -36.00 -33.25 0.21
N ASP A 42 -34.79 -32.65 0.12
CA ASP A 42 -34.29 -31.98 -1.11
C ASP A 42 -32.77 -31.67 -0.98
N PRO A 43 -31.86 -32.31 -1.76
CA PRO A 43 -30.43 -32.03 -1.67
C PRO A 43 -30.02 -31.01 -2.73
N SER A 44 -30.25 -29.72 -2.49
CA SER A 44 -29.83 -28.67 -3.43
C SER A 44 -29.05 -27.54 -2.77
N LEU A 45 -27.72 -27.73 -2.76
CA LEU A 45 -26.68 -26.70 -2.95
C LEU A 45 -26.34 -25.77 -1.76
N ALA A 46 -25.47 -26.24 -0.87
CA ALA A 46 -24.23 -25.50 -0.65
C ALA A 46 -23.27 -25.89 -1.80
N PRO A 47 -22.43 -25.00 -2.36
CA PRO A 47 -21.65 -24.03 -1.63
C PRO A 47 -21.51 -22.68 -2.36
N SER A 48 -20.88 -21.68 -1.73
CA SER A 48 -19.79 -20.93 -2.36
C SER A 48 -19.25 -19.95 -1.36
N SER A 49 -18.10 -20.30 -0.79
CA SER A 49 -17.06 -19.31 -0.52
C SER A 49 -17.10 -18.30 -1.66
N SER A 50 -17.29 -17.02 -1.35
CA SER A 50 -16.79 -15.95 -2.21
C SER A 50 -15.27 -16.07 -2.18
N GLY A 51 -14.74 -17.14 -2.79
CA GLY A 51 -13.43 -17.11 -3.37
C GLY A 51 -13.56 -16.03 -4.42
N THR A 52 -13.04 -14.86 -4.09
CA THR A 52 -12.72 -13.84 -5.07
C THR A 52 -11.89 -14.56 -6.13
N ASP A 53 -12.55 -15.00 -7.20
CA ASP A 53 -11.93 -15.33 -8.48
C ASP A 53 -11.46 -13.99 -9.06
N ASP A 54 -10.58 -13.32 -8.31
CA ASP A 54 -9.82 -12.23 -8.85
C ASP A 54 -8.88 -12.90 -9.85
N PRO A 55 -8.93 -12.52 -11.14
CA PRO A 55 -7.95 -13.02 -12.09
C PRO A 55 -6.57 -12.78 -11.49
N PRO A 56 -5.57 -13.64 -11.73
CA PRO A 56 -4.23 -13.40 -11.21
C PRO A 56 -3.76 -12.04 -11.72
N THR A 57 -3.75 -11.03 -10.85
CA THR A 57 -3.23 -9.72 -11.20
C THR A 57 -1.77 -9.90 -11.55
N GLU A 58 -1.46 -9.70 -12.82
CA GLU A 58 -0.09 -9.75 -13.30
C GLU A 58 0.76 -8.73 -12.52
N ALA A 59 2.02 -9.06 -12.29
CA ALA A 59 2.89 -8.14 -11.58
C ALA A 59 3.32 -7.01 -12.52
N SER A 60 3.00 -5.77 -12.15
CA SER A 60 3.32 -4.57 -12.92
C SER A 60 4.55 -3.87 -12.37
N ARG A 61 5.28 -3.17 -13.25
CA ARG A 61 6.47 -2.40 -12.89
C ARG A 61 6.16 -0.91 -12.98
N TYR A 62 6.57 -0.17 -11.96
CA TYR A 62 6.37 1.27 -11.86
C TYR A 62 7.65 1.96 -11.41
N ILE A 63 7.75 3.25 -11.72
CA ILE A 63 8.73 4.12 -11.06
C ILE A 63 8.09 4.60 -9.76
N GLY A 64 8.63 4.16 -8.64
CA GLY A 64 8.21 4.58 -7.31
C GLY A 64 9.02 5.77 -6.81
N VAL A 65 8.39 6.86 -6.40
CA VAL A 65 9.05 7.98 -5.73
C VAL A 65 8.59 8.03 -4.27
N VAL A 66 9.54 8.04 -3.34
CA VAL A 66 9.21 8.17 -1.91
C VAL A 66 8.78 9.59 -1.62
N ASP A 67 7.48 9.83 -1.41
CA ASP A 67 6.95 11.16 -1.10
C ASP A 67 7.30 11.57 0.33
N ARG A 68 6.98 10.70 1.31
CA ARG A 68 7.21 10.97 2.73
C ARG A 68 7.34 9.68 3.55
N ILE A 69 7.92 9.80 4.73
CA ILE A 69 7.95 8.73 5.74
C ILE A 69 7.09 9.14 6.95
N VAL A 70 5.93 8.49 7.09
CA VAL A 70 4.95 8.75 8.16
C VAL A 70 5.37 8.00 9.42
N ASP A 71 5.41 8.72 10.55
CA ASP A 71 5.76 8.24 11.88
C ASP A 71 7.12 7.51 11.98
N GLY A 72 7.97 7.66 10.96
CA GLY A 72 9.21 6.88 10.83
C GLY A 72 8.96 5.38 10.59
N GLN A 73 7.72 4.96 10.30
CA GLN A 73 7.33 3.56 10.18
C GLN A 73 6.72 3.20 8.83
N HIS A 74 6.07 4.14 8.15
CA HIS A 74 5.36 3.89 6.89
C HIS A 74 5.89 4.80 5.79
N VAL A 75 6.34 4.19 4.71
CA VAL A 75 6.82 4.87 3.52
C VAL A 75 5.64 5.04 2.58
N VAL A 76 5.38 6.27 2.17
CA VAL A 76 4.41 6.58 1.12
C VAL A 76 5.16 6.62 -0.20
N LEU A 77 4.88 5.64 -1.06
CA LEU A 77 5.48 5.48 -2.37
C LEU A 77 4.48 5.89 -3.45
N LEU A 78 4.77 6.94 -4.22
CA LEU A 78 3.98 7.32 -5.39
C LEU A 78 4.43 6.45 -6.56
N LEU A 79 3.51 5.70 -7.14
CA LEU A 79 3.76 4.87 -8.31
C LEU A 79 3.47 5.70 -9.57
N GLU A 80 4.48 5.84 -10.39
CA GLU A 80 4.46 6.62 -11.61
C GLU A 80 4.57 5.71 -12.83
N ASP A 81 3.77 6.03 -13.84
CA ASP A 81 3.93 5.57 -15.21
C ASP A 81 4.36 6.79 -16.05
N CYS A 82 5.53 6.69 -16.67
CA CYS A 82 6.25 7.84 -17.23
C CYS A 82 6.42 8.98 -16.20
N GLU A 83 5.66 10.06 -16.36
CA GLU A 83 5.65 11.28 -15.53
C GLU A 83 4.32 11.49 -14.80
N THR A 84 3.42 10.51 -14.88
CA THR A 84 2.09 10.59 -14.25
C THR A 84 2.05 9.66 -13.06
N VAL A 85 1.69 10.20 -11.89
CA VAL A 85 1.36 9.38 -10.72
C VAL A 85 0.06 8.64 -11.04
N VAL A 86 0.13 7.32 -11.11
CA VAL A 86 -1.01 6.44 -11.40
C VAL A 86 -1.61 5.85 -10.13
N ASP A 87 -0.79 5.71 -9.07
CA ASP A 87 -1.23 5.12 -7.82
C ASP A 87 -0.32 5.52 -6.63
N GLN A 88 -0.73 5.19 -5.41
CA GLN A 88 0.01 5.40 -4.18
C GLN A 88 0.01 4.13 -3.32
N LEU A 89 1.20 3.71 -2.91
CA LEU A 89 1.40 2.52 -2.09
C LEU A 89 2.01 2.87 -0.73
N VAL A 90 1.45 2.32 0.34
CA VAL A 90 1.98 2.49 1.71
C VAL A 90 2.66 1.20 2.16
N VAL A 91 3.97 1.28 2.42
CA VAL A 91 4.80 0.12 2.76
C VAL A 91 5.51 0.36 4.09
N PRO A 92 5.58 -0.63 5.01
CA PRO A 92 6.36 -0.46 6.23
C PRO A 92 7.85 -0.23 5.91
N VAL A 93 8.47 0.70 6.62
CA VAL A 93 9.88 1.10 6.42
C VAL A 93 10.84 -0.09 6.56
N THR A 94 10.47 -1.10 7.33
CA THR A 94 11.26 -2.33 7.55
C THR A 94 11.41 -3.19 6.30
N ARG A 95 10.62 -2.96 5.25
CA ARG A 95 10.81 -3.60 3.93
C ARG A 95 12.03 -3.06 3.19
N PHE A 96 12.56 -1.91 3.59
CA PHE A 96 13.66 -1.25 2.91
C PHE A 96 14.96 -1.32 3.72
N ASP A 97 16.07 -1.57 3.05
CA ASP A 97 17.41 -1.46 3.64
C ASP A 97 17.89 0.00 3.63
N GLY A 98 17.26 0.80 4.50
CA GLY A 98 17.38 2.25 4.50
C GLY A 98 16.60 2.88 3.36
N ILE A 99 15.91 3.99 3.62
CA ILE A 99 15.13 4.74 2.62
C ILE A 99 14.97 6.18 3.11
N ALA A 100 14.98 7.12 2.17
CA ALA A 100 14.79 8.54 2.43
C ALA A 100 13.69 9.11 1.52
N GLU A 101 13.12 10.22 1.94
CA GLU A 101 12.21 11.00 1.12
C GLU A 101 12.92 11.47 -0.17
N GLY A 102 12.24 11.35 -1.31
CA GLY A 102 12.78 11.61 -2.64
C GLY A 102 13.58 10.47 -3.26
N ASP A 103 13.78 9.34 -2.56
CA ASP A 103 14.40 8.17 -3.18
C ASP A 103 13.55 7.65 -4.35
N ILE A 104 14.22 7.26 -5.43
CA ILE A 104 13.59 6.76 -6.65
C ILE A 104 13.82 5.25 -6.74
N LEU A 105 12.74 4.50 -6.94
CA LEU A 105 12.70 3.06 -6.96
C LEU A 105 12.10 2.56 -8.28
N LEU A 106 12.60 1.46 -8.80
CA LEU A 106 11.84 0.60 -9.71
C LEU A 106 11.08 -0.40 -8.85
N ALA A 107 9.76 -0.27 -8.77
CA ALA A 107 8.89 -1.08 -7.92
C ALA A 107 8.16 -2.15 -8.75
N VAL A 108 8.14 -3.38 -8.26
CA VAL A 108 7.30 -4.46 -8.80
C VAL A 108 6.12 -4.64 -7.87
N VAL A 109 4.91 -4.42 -8.36
CA VAL A 109 3.67 -4.40 -7.57
C VAL A 109 2.70 -5.45 -8.10
N ARG A 110 2.02 -6.13 -7.19
CA ARG A 110 0.93 -7.06 -7.49
C ARG A 110 -0.12 -6.94 -6.39
N ASN A 111 -1.40 -6.82 -6.77
CA ASN A 111 -2.51 -6.69 -5.81
C ASN A 111 -2.25 -5.62 -4.74
N ASP A 112 -1.80 -4.43 -5.16
CA ASP A 112 -1.48 -3.33 -4.26
C ASP A 112 -0.41 -3.66 -3.19
N GLU A 113 0.44 -4.66 -3.46
CA GLU A 113 1.55 -5.04 -2.60
C GLU A 113 2.89 -4.90 -3.32
N LEU A 114 3.87 -4.32 -2.62
CA LEU A 114 5.25 -4.26 -3.10
C LEU A 114 5.88 -5.66 -2.99
N LEU A 115 6.17 -6.28 -4.14
CA LEU A 115 6.86 -7.57 -4.19
C LEU A 115 8.36 -7.39 -4.03
N THR A 116 8.95 -6.50 -4.82
CA THR A 116 10.37 -6.18 -4.78
C THR A 116 10.62 -4.78 -5.30
N TYR A 117 11.81 -4.24 -5.01
CA TYR A 117 12.23 -2.94 -5.49
C TYR A 117 13.72 -2.93 -5.83
N GLN A 118 14.10 -2.02 -6.71
CA GLN A 118 15.48 -1.65 -6.99
C GLN A 118 15.62 -0.14 -6.85
N ARG A 119 16.61 0.34 -6.10
CA ARG A 119 16.89 1.78 -6.03
C ARG A 119 17.56 2.25 -7.32
N LEU A 120 17.10 3.37 -7.83
CA LEU A 120 17.68 4.05 -8.99
C LEU A 120 18.40 5.33 -8.52
N PRO A 121 19.53 5.70 -9.13
CA PRO A 121 20.22 6.95 -8.81
C PRO A 121 19.45 8.19 -9.29
N GLU A 122 18.67 8.04 -10.36
CA GLU A 122 17.86 9.10 -10.97
C GLU A 122 16.65 8.48 -11.69
N LYS A 123 15.66 9.31 -12.01
CA LYS A 123 14.44 8.89 -12.71
C LYS A 123 14.78 8.58 -14.17
N PRO A 124 14.38 7.41 -14.70
CA PRO A 124 14.56 7.13 -16.11
C PRO A 124 13.72 8.11 -16.94
N THR A 125 14.37 8.74 -17.92
CA THR A 125 13.76 9.69 -18.86
C THR A 125 13.13 9.02 -20.07
N ASP A 126 13.51 7.77 -20.34
CA ASP A 126 12.92 6.99 -21.41
C ASP A 126 11.64 6.34 -20.87
N CYS A 127 10.50 6.93 -21.19
CA CYS A 127 9.26 6.19 -21.04
C CYS A 127 9.02 5.38 -22.30
N PRO A 128 9.00 4.04 -22.23
CA PRO A 128 8.56 3.25 -23.36
C PRO A 128 7.08 3.61 -23.58
N LEU A 129 6.82 4.44 -24.60
CA LEU A 129 5.48 4.66 -25.10
C LEU A 129 4.92 3.27 -25.42
N SER A 130 4.05 2.76 -24.56
CA SER A 130 3.32 1.53 -24.82
C SER A 130 2.32 1.85 -25.94
N GLY A 131 2.79 1.82 -27.18
CA GLY A 131 1.95 1.98 -28.37
C GLY A 131 2.67 2.63 -29.55
N THR A 132 3.14 1.81 -30.49
CA THR A 132 2.55 1.71 -31.85
C THR A 132 3.23 0.57 -32.61
N GLU A 133 2.53 -0.56 -32.76
CA GLU A 133 2.60 -1.39 -33.97
C GLU A 133 1.30 -1.21 -34.75
#